data_AF-A0A7C4WU31-F1
#
_entry.id   AF-A0A7C4WU31-F1
#
_cell.length_a   1.000
_cell.length_b   1.000
_cell.length_c   1.000
_cell.angle_alpha   90.00
_cell.angle_beta   90.00
_cell.angle_gamma   90.00
#
_symmetry.space_group_name_H-M   'P 1'
#
loop_
_entity.id
_entity.type
_entity.pdbx_description
1 polymer ?
#
loop_
_entity_poly.entity_id
_entity_poly.type
_entity_poly.pdbx_seq_one_letter_code
_entity_poly.pdbx_strand_id
1 'polypeptide(L)' 'MREHLGFLKASSLVVKVAAWIFLFLGIMGGVSVLLGLVPGNPRWMGIAVLAMYVFFFFFFYLIAKIADLLIKIINELKKE' A
#
# COMPACT_ATOMS: atom_id res chain seq x y z
N MET A 1 24.92 -1.83 -13.56
CA MET A 1 24.21 -3.04 -13.05
C MET A 1 23.96 -3.07 -11.52
N ARG A 2 24.71 -2.36 -10.65
CA ARG A 2 24.27 -2.13 -9.25
C ARG A 2 23.05 -1.19 -9.15
N GLU A 3 22.82 -0.37 -10.19
CA GLU A 3 21.71 0.58 -10.24
C GLU A 3 20.32 -0.08 -10.31
N HIS A 4 20.17 -1.22 -10.98
CA HIS A 4 18.86 -1.90 -11.07
C HIS A 4 18.38 -2.44 -9.72
N LEU A 5 19.30 -2.89 -8.86
CA LEU A 5 18.98 -3.32 -7.49
C LEU A 5 18.67 -2.11 -6.58
N GLY A 6 19.34 -0.97 -6.81
CA GLY A 6 18.98 0.30 -6.18
C GLY A 6 17.59 0.78 -6.59
N PHE A 7 17.25 0.65 -7.87
CA PHE A 7 15.94 1.00 -8.42
C PHE A 7 14.83 0.14 -7.82
N LEU A 8 14.99 -1.18 -7.79
CA LEU A 8 14.03 -2.10 -7.16
C LEU A 8 13.81 -1.79 -5.67
N LYS A 9 14.87 -1.45 -4.95
CA LYS A 9 14.79 -1.08 -3.52
C LYS A 9 14.09 0.27 -3.33
N ALA A 10 14.38 1.25 -4.18
CA ALA A 10 13.69 2.54 -4.18
C ALA A 10 12.20 2.38 -4.53
N SER A 11 11.87 1.58 -5.54
CA SER A 11 10.49 1.27 -5.95
C SER A 11 9.70 0.59 -4.83
N SER A 12 10.27 -0.39 -4.13
CA SER A 12 9.63 -1.01 -2.96
C SER A 12 9.31 0.01 -1.86
N LEU A 13 10.23 0.94 -1.60
CA LEU A 13 10.06 1.99 -0.61
C LEU A 13 8.96 2.97 -1.03
N VAL A 14 8.94 3.38 -2.30
CA VAL A 14 7.89 4.22 -2.88
C VAL A 14 6.52 3.54 -2.79
N VAL A 15 6.42 2.24 -3.12
CA VAL A 15 5.16 1.49 -3.02
C VAL A 15 4.68 1.39 -1.57
N LYS A 16 5.58 1.20 -0.59
CA LYS A 16 5.20 1.25 0.83
C LYS A 16 4.68 2.63 1.23
N VAL A 17 5.38 3.70 0.85
CA VAL A 17 4.95 5.07 1.17
C VAL A 17 3.60 5.37 0.53
N ALA A 18 3.41 4.99 -0.74
CA ALA A 18 2.14 5.11 -1.43
C ALA A 18 1.03 4.34 -0.70
N ALA A 19 1.28 3.10 -0.28
CA ALA A 19 0.32 2.31 0.50
C ALA A 19 -0.13 3.05 1.77
N TRP A 20 0.82 3.60 2.54
CA TRP A 20 0.50 4.40 3.73
C TRP A 20 -0.33 5.65 3.43
N ILE A 21 -0.04 6.35 2.33
CA ILE A 21 -0.85 7.51 1.87
C ILE A 21 -2.27 7.07 1.51
N PHE A 22 -2.40 5.98 0.75
CA PHE A 22 -3.71 5.41 0.40
C PHE A 22 -4.50 5.01 1.65
N LEU A 23 -3.85 4.37 2.64
CA LEU A 23 -4.49 4.02 3.89
C LEU A 23 -4.98 5.26 4.63
N PHE A 24 -4.15 6.30 4.72
CA PHE A 24 -4.53 7.55 5.39
C PHE A 24 -5.73 8.22 4.72
N LEU A 25 -5.72 8.34 3.39
CA LEU A 25 -6.83 8.89 2.62
C LEU A 25 -8.08 8.02 2.73
N GLY A 26 -7.92 6.69 2.73
CA GLY A 26 -8.99 5.73 2.92
C GLY A 26 -9.65 5.84 4.29
N ILE A 27 -8.85 6.02 5.36
CA ILE A 27 -9.35 6.26 6.71
C ILE A 27 -10.11 7.57 6.78
N MET A 28 -9.52 8.67 6.29
CA MET A 28 -10.19 9.97 6.28
C MET A 28 -11.51 9.95 5.50
N GLY A 29 -11.51 9.38 4.30
CA GLY A 29 -12.70 9.27 3.45
C GLY A 29 -13.75 8.31 4.01
N GLY A 30 -13.34 7.16 4.51
CA GLY A 30 -14.24 6.19 5.12
C GLY A 30 -14.89 6.72 6.40
N VAL A 31 -14.12 7.39 7.26
CA VAL A 31 -14.61 8.03 8.49
C VAL A 31 -15.53 9.21 8.16
N SER A 32 -15.23 10.03 7.14
CA SER A 32 -16.11 11.15 6.77
C SER A 32 -17.47 10.66 6.27
N VAL A 33 -17.52 9.54 5.54
CA VAL A 33 -18.77 8.88 5.13
C VAL A 33 -19.51 8.30 6.35
N LEU A 34 -18.80 7.67 7.30
CA LEU A 34 -19.41 7.13 8.52
C LEU A 34 -20.05 8.22 9.39
N LEU A 35 -19.39 9.37 9.51
CA LEU A 35 -19.89 10.53 10.24
C LEU A 35 -21.04 11.24 9.50
N GLY A 36 -21.36 10.82 8.27
CA GLY A 36 -22.42 11.43 7.46
C GLY A 36 -22.05 12.83 6.95
N LEU A 37 -20.76 13.18 6.90
CA LEU A 37 -20.28 14.44 6.34
C LEU A 37 -20.39 14.46 4.80
N VAL A 38 -20.60 13.30 4.18
CA VAL A 38 -20.79 13.14 2.74
C VAL A 38 -22.29 12.95 2.46
N PRO A 39 -23.01 13.98 1.97
CA PRO A 39 -24.42 13.86 1.64
C PRO A 39 -24.65 12.86 0.49
N GLY A 40 -25.82 12.21 0.49
CA GLY A 40 -26.21 11.24 -0.54
C GLY A 40 -25.62 9.83 -0.38
N ASN A 41 -24.76 9.60 0.61
CA ASN A 41 -24.18 8.28 0.88
C ASN A 41 -24.73 7.68 2.19
N PRO A 42 -25.20 6.42 2.20
CA PRO A 42 -25.58 5.75 3.44
C PRO A 42 -24.34 5.54 4.32
N ARG A 43 -24.45 5.80 5.63
CA ARG A 43 -23.31 5.74 6.57
C ARG A 43 -22.56 4.40 6.54
N TRP A 44 -23.31 3.29 6.40
CA TRP A 44 -22.75 1.94 6.28
C TRP A 44 -21.80 1.77 5.09
N MET A 45 -21.95 2.58 4.03
CA MET A 45 -21.04 2.60 2.90
C MET A 45 -19.62 2.99 3.33
N GLY A 46 -19.48 3.79 4.38
CA GLY A 46 -18.18 4.13 4.96
C GLY A 46 -17.41 2.91 5.47
N ILE A 47 -18.11 1.89 5.99
CA ILE A 47 -17.49 0.61 6.39
C ILE A 47 -16.93 -0.11 5.15
N ALA A 48 -17.70 -0.15 4.06
CA ALA A 48 -17.26 -0.76 2.80
C ALA A 48 -16.05 -0.02 2.20
N VAL A 49 -16.06 1.32 2.24
CA VAL A 49 -14.91 2.14 1.82
C VAL A 49 -13.69 1.83 2.67
N LEU A 50 -13.81 1.81 4.00
CA LEU A 50 -12.70 1.47 4.89
C LEU A 50 -12.15 0.07 4.61
N ALA A 51 -13.03 -0.94 4.50
CA ALA A 51 -12.63 -2.31 4.22
C ALA A 51 -11.87 -2.42 2.89
N MET A 52 -12.34 -1.73 1.85
CA MET A 52 -11.70 -1.71 0.54
C MET A 52 -10.31 -1.05 0.59
N TYR A 53 -10.17 0.10 1.24
CA TYR A 53 -8.88 0.77 1.38
C TYR A 53 -7.89 -0.01 2.25
N VAL A 54 -8.35 -0.63 3.33
CA VAL A 54 -7.53 -1.53 4.16
C VAL A 54 -7.06 -2.74 3.34
N PHE A 55 -7.93 -3.33 2.53
CA PHE A 55 -7.55 -4.41 1.61
C PHE A 55 -6.46 -3.98 0.63
N PHE A 56 -6.62 -2.83 -0.03
CA PHE A 56 -5.61 -2.30 -0.94
C PHE A 56 -4.28 -1.99 -0.24
N PHE A 57 -4.32 -1.45 0.98
CA PHE A 57 -3.12 -1.24 1.78
C PHE A 57 -2.35 -2.54 2.00
N PHE A 58 -3.01 -3.60 2.48
CA PHE A 58 -2.37 -4.89 2.67
C PHE A 58 -1.85 -5.49 1.37
N PHE A 59 -2.61 -5.37 0.28
CA PHE A 59 -2.21 -5.84 -1.03
C PHE A 59 -0.92 -5.17 -1.52
N PHE A 60 -0.85 -3.83 -1.50
CA PHE A 60 0.36 -3.10 -1.90
C PHE A 60 1.54 -3.34 -0.97
N TYR A 61 1.29 -3.43 0.35
CA TYR A 61 2.32 -3.76 1.32
C TYR A 61 2.93 -5.14 1.05
N LEU A 62 2.09 -6.13 0.72
CA LEU A 62 2.51 -7.48 0.38
C LEU A 62 3.35 -7.50 -0.91
N ILE A 63 2.95 -6.77 -1.95
CA ILE A 63 3.73 -6.61 -3.18
C ILE A 63 5.11 -6.02 -2.89
N ALA A 64 5.20 -4.95 -2.10
CA ALA A 64 6.49 -4.36 -1.72
C ALA A 64 7.36 -5.35 -0.93
N LYS A 65 6.75 -6.17 -0.07
CA LYS A 65 7.44 -7.24 0.67
C LYS A 65 7.98 -8.32 -0.26
N ILE A 66 7.24 -8.72 -1.29
CA ILE A 66 7.70 -9.68 -2.30
C ILE A 66 8.88 -9.09 -3.10
N ALA A 67 8.78 -7.82 -3.51
CA ALA A 67 9.88 -7.13 -4.18
C ALA A 67 11.16 -7.10 -3.32
N ASP A 68 11.04 -6.79 -2.03
CA ASP A 68 12.17 -6.85 -1.09
C ASP A 68 12.79 -8.25 -0.99
N LEU A 69 11.96 -9.30 -0.96
CA LEU A 69 12.43 -10.69 -0.90
C LEU A 69 13.16 -11.09 -2.19
N LEU A 70 12.62 -10.74 -3.35
CA LEU A 70 13.26 -10.98 -4.64
C LEU A 70 14.64 -10.32 -4.72
N ILE A 71 14.75 -9.06 -4.25
CA ILE A 71 16.04 -8.35 -4.18
C ILE A 71 17.03 -9.09 -3.27
N LYS A 72 16.59 -9.60 -2.12
CA LYS A 72 17.45 -10.38 -1.22
C LYS A 72 17.94 -11.65 -1.89
N ILE A 73 17.05 -12.43 -2.50
CA ILE A 73 17.40 -13.68 -3.20
C ILE A 73 18.42 -13.41 -4.31
N ILE A 74 18.18 -12.37 -5.14
CA ILE A 74 19.13 -12.00 -6.22
C ILE A 74 20.50 -11.61 -5.66
N ASN A 75 20.55 -10.88 -4.55
CA ASN A 75 21.81 -10.50 -3.92
C ASN A 75 22.55 -11.67 -3.29
N GLU A 76 21.83 -12.63 -2.70
CA GLU A 76 22.40 -13.86 -2.14
C GLU A 76 23.00 -14.72 -3.25
N LEU A 77 22.25 -14.95 -4.34
CA LEU A 77 22.68 -15.74 -5.50
C LEU A 77 23.85 -15.12 -6.28
N LYS A 78 24.02 -13.80 -6.23
CA LYS A 78 25.13 -13.10 -6.90
C LYS A 78 26.41 -13.02 -6.04
N LYS A 79 26.32 -13.46 -4.78
CA LYS A 79 27.45 -13.48 -3.85
C LYS A 79 28.23 -14.80 -3.89
N GLU A 80 27.58 -15.86 -4.36
CA GLU A 80 28.20 -17.08 -4.91
C GLU A 80 28.67 -16.84 -6.36
#